data_AF-A0A0J5GS62-F1
#
_entry.id   AF-A0A0J5GS62-F1
#
_cell.length_a   1.000
_cell.length_b   1.000
_cell.length_c   1.000
_cell.angle_alpha   90.00
_cell.angle_beta   90.00
_cell.angle_gamma   90.00
#
_symmetry.space_group_name_H-M   'P 1'
#
loop_
_entity.id
_entity.type
_entity.pdbx_description
1 polymer ?
#
loop_
_entity_poly.entity_id
_entity_poly.type
_entity_poly.pdbx_seq_one_letter_code
_entity_poly.pdbx_strand_id
1 'polypeptide(L)'
;MEVKVGGLMNNDKEYANVPEGDTISYDQFVYYLEQGREIEFIYKDQLYFIDNAKKGRALWRGQTQLSDYSVGDGGTLLGSFKINRDSLGDLIKNKKLRISTIF
;
A
#
# COMPACT_ATOMS: atom_id res chain seq x y z
N MET A 1 0.33 43.38 17.69
CA MET A 1 -0.56 42.30 18.14
C MET A 1 -0.87 41.44 16.93
N GLU A 2 -0.67 40.14 17.13
CA GLU A 2 -1.02 39.00 16.25
C GLU A 2 -2.50 39.05 15.83
N VAL A 3 -2.97 38.38 14.77
CA VAL A 3 -2.91 36.93 14.56
C VAL A 3 -2.94 36.55 13.07
N LYS A 4 -1.99 35.71 12.66
CA LYS A 4 -2.07 34.83 11.48
C LYS A 4 -3.11 33.76 11.76
N VAL A 5 -4.15 33.65 10.93
CA VAL A 5 -4.93 32.41 10.85
C VAL A 5 -4.55 31.74 9.53
N GLY A 6 -3.51 30.91 9.62
CA GLY A 6 -3.27 29.87 8.63
C GLY A 6 -4.38 28.85 8.76
N GLY A 7 -5.32 28.85 7.81
CA GLY A 7 -6.27 27.76 7.64
C GLY A 7 -5.47 26.50 7.32
N LEU A 8 -5.58 25.49 8.19
CA LEU A 8 -5.06 24.15 8.00
C LEU A 8 -5.57 23.63 6.65
N MET A 9 -4.70 23.58 5.64
CA MET A 9 -4.93 22.80 4.44
C MET A 9 -4.93 21.33 4.87
N ASN A 10 -6.12 20.74 4.98
CA ASN A 10 -6.27 19.30 4.93
C ASN A 10 -5.71 18.86 3.58
N ASN A 11 -4.45 18.40 3.57
CA ASN A 11 -3.81 17.82 2.40
C ASN A 11 -4.31 16.38 2.21
N ASP A 12 -5.63 16.21 2.16
CA ASP A 12 -6.21 15.01 1.56
C ASP A 12 -5.84 15.09 0.08
N LYS A 13 -4.67 14.57 -0.27
CA LYS A 13 -4.28 14.38 -1.66
C LYS A 13 -5.43 13.60 -2.29
N GLU A 14 -6.14 14.25 -3.20
CA GLU A 14 -7.29 13.69 -3.88
C GLU A 14 -6.79 12.63 -4.86
N TYR A 15 -6.48 11.44 -4.34
CA TYR A 15 -6.08 10.31 -5.14
C TYR A 15 -7.35 9.73 -5.77
N ALA A 16 -7.53 9.99 -7.06
CA ALA A 16 -8.54 9.30 -7.85
C ALA A 16 -8.39 7.78 -7.69
N ASN A 17 -9.50 7.05 -7.73
CA ASN A 17 -9.48 5.59 -7.74
C ASN A 17 -8.55 5.11 -8.86
N VAL A 18 -7.54 4.30 -8.51
CA VAL A 18 -6.63 3.72 -9.48
C VAL A 18 -7.42 2.74 -10.35
N PRO A 19 -7.48 2.92 -11.68
CA PRO A 19 -8.09 1.94 -12.56
C PRO A 19 -7.41 0.58 -12.41
N GLU A 20 -8.18 -0.49 -12.52
CA GLU A 20 -7.63 -1.85 -12.57
C GLU A 20 -6.58 -1.96 -13.69
N GLY A 21 -5.43 -2.58 -13.38
CA GLY A 21 -4.35 -2.80 -14.33
C GLY A 21 -3.30 -1.69 -14.40
N ASP A 22 -3.51 -0.55 -13.75
CA ASP A 22 -2.54 0.55 -13.72
C ASP A 22 -1.43 0.39 -12.67
N THR A 23 -0.31 1.08 -12.91
CA THR A 23 0.75 1.23 -11.92
C THR A 23 0.40 2.34 -10.95
N ILE A 24 0.70 2.15 -9.67
CA ILE A 24 0.44 3.11 -8.60
C ILE A 24 1.73 3.74 -8.11
N SER A 25 1.67 5.00 -7.66
CA SER A 25 2.82 5.63 -6.99
C SER A 25 3.04 5.06 -5.59
N TYR A 26 4.27 5.16 -5.08
CA TYR A 26 4.61 4.73 -3.72
C TYR A 26 3.76 5.44 -2.67
N ASP A 27 3.66 6.77 -2.76
CA ASP A 27 2.89 7.58 -1.80
C ASP A 27 1.39 7.24 -1.82
N GLN A 28 0.83 6.96 -3.00
CA GLN A 28 -0.57 6.57 -3.12
C GLN A 28 -0.81 5.17 -2.55
N PHE A 29 0.13 4.25 -2.72
CA PHE A 29 0.06 2.92 -2.09
C PHE A 29 0.10 3.04 -0.56
N VAL A 30 1.04 3.83 -0.02
CA VAL A 30 1.13 4.11 1.42
C VAL A 30 -0.17 4.73 1.92
N TYR A 31 -0.71 5.72 1.21
CA TYR A 31 -1.99 6.35 1.55
C TYR A 31 -3.12 5.32 1.71
N TYR A 32 -3.28 4.38 0.77
CA TYR A 32 -4.31 3.34 0.91
C TYR A 32 -4.07 2.41 2.11
N LEU A 33 -2.81 2.08 2.43
CA LEU A 33 -2.49 1.30 3.63
C LEU A 33 -2.83 2.08 4.92
N GLU A 34 -2.59 3.38 4.96
CA GLU A 34 -2.92 4.24 6.09
C GLU A 34 -4.43 4.40 6.29
N GLN A 35 -5.21 4.35 5.20
CA GLN A 35 -6.67 4.34 5.23
C GLN A 35 -7.27 2.98 5.66
N GLY A 36 -6.44 2.00 6.02
CA GLY A 36 -6.94 0.68 6.41
C GLY A 36 -7.42 -0.18 5.23
N ARG A 37 -7.17 0.25 3.97
CA ARG A 37 -7.60 -0.51 2.78
C ARG A 37 -6.83 -1.81 2.66
N GLU A 38 -7.48 -2.79 2.06
CA GLU A 38 -6.84 -4.02 1.61
C GLU A 38 -6.53 -3.90 0.12
N ILE A 39 -5.41 -4.47 -0.33
CA ILE A 39 -4.90 -4.21 -1.67
C ILE A 39 -4.56 -5.53 -2.35
N GLU A 40 -5.17 -5.76 -3.50
CA GLU A 40 -4.80 -6.82 -4.44
C GLU A 40 -3.97 -6.25 -5.58
N PHE A 41 -2.88 -6.94 -5.92
CA PHE A 41 -1.98 -6.53 -6.99
C PHE A 41 -1.37 -7.72 -7.72
N ILE A 42 -1.00 -7.49 -8.97
CA ILE A 42 -0.37 -8.49 -9.84
C ILE A 42 1.13 -8.20 -9.91
N TYR A 43 1.93 -9.23 -9.67
CA TYR A 43 3.38 -9.24 -9.91
C TYR A 43 3.79 -10.56 -10.57
N LYS A 44 4.46 -10.48 -11.73
CA LYS A 44 4.85 -11.66 -12.53
C LYS A 44 3.69 -12.63 -12.75
N ASP A 45 2.55 -12.07 -13.19
CA ASP A 45 1.32 -12.81 -13.52
C ASP A 45 0.73 -13.62 -12.35
N GLN A 46 1.10 -13.28 -11.11
CA GLN A 46 0.52 -13.85 -9.90
C GLN A 46 -0.19 -12.76 -9.09
N LEU A 47 -1.35 -13.12 -8.54
CA LEU A 47 -2.13 -12.26 -7.65
C LEU A 47 -1.60 -12.36 -6.22
N TYR A 48 -1.38 -11.21 -5.62
CA TYR A 48 -0.98 -11.03 -4.23
C TYR A 48 -1.98 -10.14 -3.52
N PHE A 49 -2.03 -10.27 -2.20
CA PHE A 49 -2.97 -9.55 -1.36
C PHE A 49 -2.29 -9.06 -0.09
N ILE A 50 -2.54 -7.81 0.27
CA ILE A 50 -2.22 -7.26 1.60
C ILE A 50 -3.54 -7.14 2.35
N ASP A 51 -3.70 -7.97 3.38
CA ASP A 51 -4.88 -7.98 4.24
C ASP A 51 -4.86 -6.85 5.28
N ASN A 52 -5.98 -6.67 5.98
CA ASN A 52 -6.06 -5.84 7.18
C ASN A 52 -6.81 -6.58 8.29
N ALA A 53 -6.07 -7.35 9.09
CA ALA A 53 -6.62 -8.08 10.23
C ALA A 53 -6.47 -7.31 11.54
N LYS A 54 -7.18 -7.73 12.59
CA LYS A 54 -7.06 -7.17 13.95
C LYS A 54 -5.63 -7.16 14.51
N LYS A 55 -4.79 -8.10 14.06
CA LYS A 55 -3.39 -8.27 14.46
C LYS A 55 -2.40 -7.49 13.58
N GLY A 56 -2.90 -6.69 12.64
CA GLY A 56 -2.12 -5.95 11.66
C GLY A 56 -2.28 -6.52 10.26
N ARG A 57 -1.26 -6.32 9.43
CA ARG A 57 -1.28 -6.64 8.01
C ARG A 57 -0.26 -7.74 7.70
N ALA A 58 -0.60 -8.59 6.74
CA ALA A 58 0.26 -9.63 6.21
C ALA A 58 0.16 -9.67 4.68
N LEU A 59 1.25 -10.11 4.05
CA LEU A 59 1.31 -10.38 2.62
C LEU A 59 0.88 -11.81 2.33
N TRP A 60 0.02 -11.99 1.35
CA TRP A 60 -0.53 -13.27 0.91
C TRP A 60 -0.33 -13.49 -0.58
N ARG A 61 -0.27 -14.77 -0.96
CA ARG A 61 -0.43 -15.25 -2.34
C ARG A 61 -1.40 -16.41 -2.34
N GLY A 62 -2.63 -16.16 -2.80
CA GLY A 62 -3.73 -17.11 -2.62
C GLY A 62 -3.91 -17.43 -1.13
N GLN A 63 -3.87 -18.72 -0.78
CA GLN A 63 -3.99 -19.19 0.61
C GLN A 63 -2.64 -19.26 1.36
N THR A 64 -1.53 -18.89 0.72
CA THR A 64 -0.20 -18.93 1.34
C THR A 64 0.15 -17.57 1.93
N GLN A 65 0.33 -17.51 3.26
CA GLN A 65 0.86 -16.34 3.95
C GLN A 65 2.39 -16.24 3.70
N LEU A 66 2.86 -15.10 3.23
CA LEU A 66 4.26 -14.85 2.86
C LEU A 66 5.02 -13.98 3.89
N SER A 67 4.31 -13.29 4.77
CA SER A 67 4.90 -12.53 5.87
C SER A 67 4.15 -12.78 7.16
N ASP A 68 4.81 -12.64 8.30
CA ASP A 68 4.10 -12.52 9.58
C ASP A 68 3.19 -11.27 9.57
N TYR A 69 2.25 -11.26 10.52
CA TYR A 69 1.45 -10.09 10.77
C TYR A 69 2.30 -8.99 11.41
N SER A 70 2.16 -7.78 10.89
CA SER A 70 2.90 -6.62 11.37
C SER A 70 2.01 -5.39 11.44
N VAL A 71 2.35 -4.52 12.40
CA VAL A 71 1.76 -3.20 12.57
C VAL A 71 2.84 -2.16 12.33
N GLY A 72 2.46 -1.03 11.77
CA GLY A 72 3.39 0.04 11.44
C GLY A 72 2.79 0.97 10.38
N ASP A 73 3.50 2.06 10.11
CA ASP A 73 3.17 2.93 8.98
C ASP A 73 3.35 2.19 7.64
N GLY A 74 2.72 2.72 6.59
CA GLY A 74 2.76 2.09 5.27
C GLY A 74 4.19 1.93 4.74
N GLY A 75 5.10 2.86 5.03
CA GLY A 75 6.49 2.75 4.59
C GLY A 75 7.24 1.61 5.25
N THR A 76 7.12 1.47 6.58
CA THR A 76 7.70 0.38 7.35
C THR A 76 7.17 -0.98 6.86
N LEU A 77 5.86 -1.08 6.65
CA LEU A 77 5.23 -2.29 6.12
C LEU A 77 5.77 -2.68 4.74
N LEU A 78 5.81 -1.72 3.80
CA LEU A 78 6.28 -1.96 2.43
C LEU A 78 7.77 -2.33 2.36
N GLY A 79 8.59 -1.86 3.30
CA GLY A 79 9.99 -2.28 3.42
C GLY A 79 10.17 -3.70 3.97
N SER A 80 9.23 -4.16 4.82
CA SER A 80 9.29 -5.48 5.46
C SER A 80 8.69 -6.60 4.61
N PHE A 81 7.63 -6.31 3.84
CA PHE A 81 6.98 -7.30 2.99
C PHE A 81 7.84 -7.59 1.77
N LYS A 82 8.14 -8.87 1.54
CA LYS A 82 9.04 -9.32 0.49
C LYS A 82 8.39 -10.38 -0.38
N ILE A 83 8.60 -10.26 -1.68
CA ILE A 83 8.32 -11.32 -2.64
C ILE A 83 9.68 -11.82 -3.16
N ASN A 84 10.05 -13.03 -2.75
CA ASN A 84 11.41 -13.56 -2.87
C ASN A 84 12.43 -12.72 -2.09
N ARG A 85 13.11 -11.78 -2.74
CA ARG A 85 14.16 -10.92 -2.14
C ARG A 85 13.89 -9.43 -2.29
N ASP A 86 12.92 -9.06 -3.12
CA ASP A 86 12.58 -7.67 -3.38
C ASP A 86 11.55 -7.22 -2.35
N SER A 87 11.77 -6.05 -1.74
CA SER A 87 10.74 -5.42 -0.90
C SER A 87 9.59 -4.92 -1.77
N LEU A 88 8.38 -4.92 -1.22
CA LEU A 88 7.22 -4.36 -1.91
C LEU A 88 7.43 -2.88 -2.25
N GLY A 89 8.09 -2.13 -1.37
CA GLY A 89 8.45 -0.75 -1.63
C GLY A 89 9.33 -0.57 -2.87
N ASP A 90 10.31 -1.45 -3.07
CA ASP A 90 11.16 -1.43 -4.27
C ASP A 90 10.38 -1.84 -5.52
N LEU A 91 9.48 -2.82 -5.42
CA LEU A 91 8.64 -3.23 -6.55
C LEU A 91 7.73 -2.09 -7.02
N ILE A 92 7.14 -1.32 -6.09
CA ILE A 92 6.29 -0.17 -6.40
C ILE A 92 7.12 0.95 -7.04
N LYS A 93 8.24 1.34 -6.43
CA LYS A 93 9.12 2.41 -6.95
C LYS A 93 9.63 2.09 -8.36
N ASN A 94 9.88 0.81 -8.65
CA ASN A 94 10.31 0.34 -9.97
C ASN A 94 9.16 0.01 -10.92
N LYS A 95 7.89 0.32 -10.56
CA LYS A 95 6.69 0.07 -11.37
C LYS A 95 6.55 -1.39 -11.85
N LYS A 96 6.94 -2.34 -11.00
CA LYS A 96 6.95 -3.78 -11.34
C LYS A 96 5.63 -4.50 -11.04
N LEU A 97 4.73 -3.87 -10.30
CA LEU A 97 3.41 -4.40 -9.98
C LEU A 97 2.30 -3.53 -10.55
N ARG A 98 1.12 -4.12 -10.71
CA ARG A 98 -0.10 -3.44 -11.16
C ARG A 98 -1.20 -3.67 -10.13
N ILE A 99 -1.98 -2.65 -9.85
CA ILE A 99 -3.12 -2.80 -8.94
C ILE A 99 -4.21 -3.60 -9.64
N SER A 100 -4.73 -4.60 -8.94
CA SER A 100 -5.93 -5.33 -9.36
C SER A 100 -7.15 -4.67 -8.72
N THR A 101 -7.17 -4.61 -7.38
CA THR A 101 -8.34 -4.17 -6.62
C THR A 101 -7.90 -3.47 -5.34
N ILE A 102 -8.68 -2.48 -4.89
CA ILE A 102 -8.53 -1.84 -3.58
C ILE A 102 -9.89 -1.95 -2.87
N PHE A 103 -9.92 -2.60 -1.71
CA PHE A 103 -11.12 -2.85 -0.90
C PHE A 103 -11.23 -1.84 0.22
#